data_AF-A0A225VIN8-F1
#
_entry.id   AF-A0A225VIN8-F1
#
_cell.length_a   1.000
_cell.length_b   1.000
_cell.length_c   1.000
_cell.angle_alpha   90.00
_cell.angle_beta   90.00
_cell.angle_gamma   90.00
#
_symmetry.space_group_name_H-M   'P 1'
#
loop_
_entity.id
_entity.type
_entity.pdbx_description
1 polymer ?
#
loop_
_entity_poly.entity_id
_entity_poly.type
_entity_poly.pdbx_seq_one_letter_code
_entity_poly.pdbx_strand_id
1 'polypeptide(L)'
;MTSYIIGPPATTDSQRDLRDKLLEHHLTPQTMTNKEYVQRLIDQYRGKSVPAMNTITVVLRPGENLDEADARFQNWVERARKFSSIPVLRASFSKRDIYLERRLLFKFAKLEHQEAPVV
;
A
#
# COMPACT_ATOMS: atom_id res chain seq x y z
N MET A 1 15.48 -8.18 12.47
CA MET A 1 14.90 -6.82 12.57
C MET A 1 15.24 -6.07 11.30
N THR A 2 14.27 -5.60 10.52
CA THR A 2 14.56 -4.79 9.33
C THR A 2 14.55 -3.34 9.78
N SER A 3 15.73 -2.73 9.98
CA SER A 3 15.80 -1.28 10.13
C SER A 3 15.41 -0.70 8.78
N TYR A 4 14.30 0.01 8.74
CA TYR A 4 13.89 0.68 7.53
C TYR A 4 14.55 2.05 7.52
N ILE A 5 15.63 2.16 6.75
CA ILE A 5 16.33 3.42 6.50
C ILE A 5 15.57 4.11 5.36
N ILE A 6 15.07 5.32 5.61
CA ILE A 6 14.30 6.12 4.64
C ILE A 6 15.28 6.91 3.77
N GLY A 7 15.08 6.90 2.46
CA GLY A 7 15.86 7.69 1.52
C GLY A 7 15.54 9.19 1.54
N PRO A 8 16.35 10.01 0.84
CA PRO A 8 16.11 11.43 0.76
C PRO A 8 14.84 11.74 -0.04
N PRO A 9 14.09 12.79 0.34
CA PRO A 9 12.92 13.22 -0.40
C PRO A 9 13.31 13.77 -1.79
N ALA A 10 12.36 13.70 -2.73
CA ALA A 10 12.46 14.34 -4.03
C ALA A 10 12.50 15.87 -3.85
N THR A 11 13.61 16.47 -4.22
CA THR A 11 13.86 17.92 -4.10
C THR A 11 13.82 18.62 -5.45
N THR A 12 14.13 17.91 -6.55
CA THR A 12 14.10 18.44 -7.92
C THR A 12 12.84 18.01 -8.68
N ASP A 13 12.51 18.73 -9.75
CA ASP A 13 11.34 18.42 -10.58
C ASP A 13 11.53 17.09 -11.34
N SER A 14 12.74 16.80 -11.81
CA SER A 14 13.07 15.50 -12.41
C SER A 14 12.91 14.33 -11.43
N GLN A 15 13.22 14.52 -10.14
CA GLN A 15 12.98 13.52 -9.10
C GLN A 15 11.49 13.35 -8.81
N ARG A 16 10.73 14.45 -8.82
CA ARG A 16 9.26 14.43 -8.67
C ARG A 16 8.60 13.71 -9.86
N ASP A 17 8.99 14.01 -11.08
CA ASP A 17 8.48 13.34 -12.29
C ASP A 17 8.78 11.84 -12.27
N LEU A 18 10.00 11.45 -11.86
CA LEU A 18 10.37 10.05 -11.74
C LEU A 18 9.57 9.36 -10.63
N ARG A 19 9.41 10.02 -9.48
CA ARG A 19 8.56 9.54 -8.40
C ARG A 19 7.14 9.34 -8.91
N ASP A 20 6.53 10.33 -9.55
CA ASP A 20 5.15 10.28 -10.01
C ASP A 20 4.95 9.19 -11.06
N LYS A 21 5.86 9.02 -12.02
CA LYS A 21 5.85 7.90 -12.95
C LYS A 21 5.96 6.54 -12.25
N LEU A 22 6.83 6.44 -11.23
CA LEU A 22 6.97 5.19 -10.46
C LEU A 22 5.73 4.93 -9.61
N LEU A 23 5.13 5.96 -9.00
CA LEU A 23 3.88 5.87 -8.25
C LEU A 23 2.73 5.48 -9.19
N GLU A 24 2.55 6.11 -10.34
CA GLU A 24 1.54 5.72 -11.33
C GLU A 24 1.70 4.27 -11.79
N HIS A 25 2.95 3.87 -12.09
CA HIS A 25 3.27 2.51 -12.51
C HIS A 25 3.06 1.47 -11.40
N HIS A 26 3.04 1.90 -10.13
CA HIS A 26 3.02 0.99 -8.99
C HIS A 26 1.79 1.10 -8.08
N LEU A 27 1.05 2.19 -8.15
CA LEU A 27 -0.08 2.58 -7.32
C LEU A 27 -1.19 3.09 -8.23
N THR A 28 -1.67 2.23 -9.13
CA THR A 28 -2.91 2.52 -9.86
C THR A 28 -4.12 2.12 -8.99
N PRO A 29 -5.16 2.97 -8.91
CA PRO A 29 -6.38 2.67 -8.16
C PRO A 29 -6.97 1.31 -8.51
N GLN A 30 -7.53 0.63 -7.50
CA GLN A 30 -8.22 -0.62 -7.71
C GLN A 30 -9.51 -0.39 -8.49
N THR A 31 -9.68 -1.06 -9.63
CA THR A 31 -10.94 -1.05 -10.39
C THR A 31 -11.93 -2.11 -9.92
N MET A 32 -11.45 -3.10 -9.16
CA MET A 32 -12.27 -4.12 -8.52
C MET A 32 -13.01 -3.54 -7.31
N THR A 33 -14.27 -3.93 -7.16
CA THR A 33 -15.02 -3.71 -5.92
C THR A 33 -14.37 -4.45 -4.75
N ASN A 34 -14.60 -4.00 -3.52
CA ASN A 34 -14.11 -4.67 -2.30
C ASN A 34 -14.44 -6.17 -2.29
N LYS A 35 -15.63 -6.55 -2.77
CA LYS A 35 -16.08 -7.95 -2.85
C LYS A 35 -15.22 -8.78 -3.81
N GLU A 36 -14.92 -8.25 -4.99
CA GLU A 36 -14.06 -8.91 -5.98
C GLU A 36 -12.63 -9.05 -5.47
N TYR A 37 -12.13 -8.05 -4.75
CA TYR A 37 -10.81 -8.11 -4.13
C TYR A 37 -10.70 -9.19 -3.06
N VAL A 38 -11.68 -9.28 -2.16
CA VAL A 38 -11.75 -10.31 -1.12
C VAL A 38 -11.78 -11.70 -1.76
N GLN A 39 -12.65 -11.89 -2.76
CA GLN A 39 -12.75 -13.17 -3.46
C GLN A 39 -11.42 -13.55 -4.12
N ARG A 40 -10.74 -12.58 -4.74
CA ARG A 40 -9.40 -12.77 -5.31
C ARG A 40 -8.37 -13.18 -4.24
N LEU A 41 -8.36 -12.57 -3.06
CA LEU A 41 -7.44 -12.95 -1.98
C LEU A 41 -7.71 -14.37 -1.47
N ILE A 42 -8.98 -14.76 -1.36
CA ILE A 42 -9.38 -16.12 -0.99
C ILE A 42 -8.90 -17.12 -2.06
N ASP A 43 -9.11 -16.82 -3.33
CA ASP A 43 -8.70 -17.69 -4.44
C ASP A 43 -7.17 -17.79 -4.53
N GLN A 44 -6.44 -16.70 -4.30
CA GLN A 44 -4.98 -16.70 -4.20
C GLN A 44 -4.49 -17.56 -3.03
N TYR A 45 -5.11 -17.45 -1.86
CA TYR A 45 -4.78 -18.28 -0.69
C TYR A 45 -5.05 -19.76 -0.95
N ARG A 46 -6.09 -20.09 -1.73
CA ARG A 46 -6.43 -21.44 -2.17
C ARG A 46 -5.58 -21.94 -3.34
N GLY A 47 -4.58 -21.17 -3.79
CA GLY A 47 -3.67 -21.55 -4.87
C GLY A 47 -4.27 -21.49 -6.28
N LYS A 48 -5.42 -20.82 -6.45
CA LYS A 48 -6.02 -20.63 -7.78
C LYS A 48 -5.29 -19.53 -8.55
N SER A 49 -5.37 -19.64 -9.88
CA SER A 49 -4.96 -18.54 -10.76
C SER A 49 -5.86 -17.33 -10.54
N VAL A 50 -5.26 -16.17 -10.28
CA VAL A 50 -5.94 -14.90 -10.04
C VAL A 50 -5.39 -13.84 -10.98
N PRO A 51 -6.19 -12.83 -11.38
CA PRO A 51 -5.70 -11.73 -12.18
C PRO A 51 -4.46 -11.08 -11.56
N ALA A 52 -3.46 -10.81 -12.41
CA ALA A 52 -2.25 -10.11 -12.01
C ALA A 52 -2.61 -8.73 -11.49
N MET A 53 -2.23 -8.45 -10.25
CA MET A 53 -2.29 -7.10 -9.69
C MET A 53 -0.92 -6.48 -9.84
N ASN A 54 -0.76 -5.68 -10.88
CA ASN A 54 0.46 -4.90 -11.09
C ASN A 54 0.56 -3.74 -10.08
N THR A 55 -0.48 -3.51 -9.28
CA THR A 55 -0.65 -2.37 -8.37
C THR A 55 -1.07 -2.84 -6.97
N ILE A 56 -1.06 -1.94 -5.98
CA ILE A 56 -1.46 -2.27 -4.62
C ILE A 56 -2.71 -1.53 -4.24
N THR A 57 -3.64 -2.27 -3.69
CA THR A 57 -5.01 -1.86 -3.51
C THR A 57 -5.23 -1.43 -2.07
N VAL A 58 -5.77 -0.23 -1.89
CA VAL A 58 -6.17 0.30 -0.59
C VAL A 58 -7.54 -0.29 -0.26
N VAL A 59 -7.63 -0.97 0.89
CA VAL A 59 -8.88 -1.60 1.35
C VAL A 59 -9.63 -0.60 2.22
N LEU A 60 -10.79 -0.17 1.76
CA LEU A 60 -11.69 0.71 2.50
C LEU A 60 -12.61 -0.12 3.40
N ARG A 61 -12.77 0.31 4.67
CA ARG A 61 -13.83 -0.20 5.54
C ARG A 61 -15.21 0.31 5.10
N PRO A 62 -16.31 -0.33 5.51
CA PRO A 62 -17.65 0.17 5.20
C PRO A 62 -17.83 1.62 5.67
N GLY A 63 -18.23 2.51 4.75
CA GLY A 63 -18.43 3.94 5.03
C GLY A 63 -17.13 4.77 5.11
N GLU A 64 -15.98 4.14 4.98
CA GLU A 64 -14.69 4.82 5.05
C GLU A 64 -14.31 5.48 3.71
N ASN A 65 -13.82 6.71 3.79
CA ASN A 65 -13.25 7.42 2.65
C ASN A 65 -11.73 7.19 2.48
N LEU A 66 -11.16 7.65 1.37
CA LEU A 66 -9.75 7.42 1.06
C LEU A 66 -8.80 8.08 2.08
N ASP A 67 -9.14 9.25 2.60
CA ASP A 67 -8.31 9.98 3.56
C ASP A 67 -8.27 9.26 4.92
N GLU A 68 -9.40 8.72 5.35
CA GLU A 68 -9.52 7.91 6.57
C GLU A 68 -8.71 6.61 6.46
N ALA A 69 -8.80 5.94 5.30
CA ALA A 69 -8.02 4.74 5.04
C ALA A 69 -6.51 5.02 5.00
N ASP A 70 -6.12 6.16 4.42
CA ASP A 70 -4.73 6.61 4.38
C ASP A 70 -4.20 6.89 5.79
N ALA A 71 -4.97 7.62 6.61
CA ALA A 71 -4.64 7.88 8.00
C ALA A 71 -4.52 6.58 8.82
N ARG A 72 -5.38 5.58 8.58
CA ARG A 72 -5.27 4.28 9.25
C ARG A 72 -4.00 3.54 8.85
N PHE A 73 -3.69 3.50 7.56
CA PHE A 73 -2.45 2.90 7.06
C PHE A 73 -1.23 3.56 7.69
N GLN A 74 -1.18 4.89 7.70
CA GLN A 74 -0.09 5.65 8.31
C GLN A 74 0.08 5.30 9.81
N ASN A 75 -1.02 5.32 10.57
CA ASN A 75 -1.01 4.94 11.98
C ASN A 75 -0.51 3.51 12.20
N TRP A 76 -0.91 2.55 11.35
CA TRP A 76 -0.44 1.17 11.44
C TRP A 76 1.06 1.07 11.15
N VAL A 77 1.58 1.76 10.14
CA VAL A 77 3.00 1.72 9.79
C VAL A 77 3.86 2.32 10.91
N GLU A 78 3.45 3.47 11.45
CA GLU A 78 4.17 4.13 12.54
C GLU A 78 4.20 3.25 13.80
N ARG A 79 3.06 2.66 14.18
CA ARG A 79 2.92 1.85 15.41
C ARG A 79 3.49 0.43 15.29
N ALA A 80 3.10 -0.31 14.24
CA ALA A 80 3.41 -1.74 14.12
C ALA A 80 4.78 -2.02 13.48
N ARG A 81 5.39 -1.02 12.84
CA ARG A 81 6.67 -1.17 12.13
C ARG A 81 7.77 -0.21 12.60
N LYS A 82 7.49 0.66 13.58
CA LYS A 82 8.43 1.67 14.11
C LYS A 82 9.06 2.50 12.99
N PHE A 83 8.24 2.81 11.99
CA PHE A 83 8.67 3.54 10.80
C PHE A 83 8.45 5.03 11.04
N SER A 84 9.49 5.85 10.93
CA SER A 84 9.51 7.20 11.50
C SER A 84 8.72 8.25 10.73
N SER A 85 8.41 8.04 9.44
CA SER A 85 7.52 8.95 8.69
C SER A 85 7.08 8.39 7.32
N ILE A 86 5.81 8.04 7.16
CA ILE A 86 5.22 7.71 5.85
C ILE A 86 5.33 8.86 4.84
N PRO A 87 5.08 10.13 5.21
CA PRO A 87 5.29 11.26 4.30
C PRO A 87 6.69 11.33 3.68
N VAL A 88 7.74 11.05 4.47
CA VAL A 88 9.13 11.06 3.94
C VAL A 88 9.36 9.89 2.98
N LEU A 89 8.80 8.71 3.28
CA LEU A 89 8.85 7.56 2.38
C LEU A 89 8.16 7.86 1.04
N ARG A 90 6.97 8.48 1.08
CA ARG A 90 6.20 8.91 -0.09
C ARG A 90 6.88 10.05 -0.86
N ALA A 91 7.63 10.89 -0.16
CA ALA A 91 8.42 11.92 -0.80
C ALA A 91 9.65 11.36 -1.53
N SER A 92 10.09 10.14 -1.22
CA SER A 92 11.26 9.52 -1.85
C SER A 92 11.00 9.14 -3.31
N PHE A 93 12.01 9.37 -4.15
CA PHE A 93 12.06 8.90 -5.55
C PHE A 93 12.87 7.59 -5.69
N SER A 94 13.29 7.00 -4.57
CA SER A 94 14.02 5.74 -4.56
C SER A 94 13.08 4.57 -4.88
N LYS A 95 13.45 3.79 -5.89
CA LYS A 95 12.75 2.54 -6.23
C LYS A 95 12.61 1.60 -5.02
N ARG A 96 13.61 1.56 -4.13
CA ARG A 96 13.59 0.73 -2.91
C ARG A 96 12.50 1.19 -1.93
N ASP A 97 12.34 2.49 -1.78
CA ASP A 97 11.37 3.09 -0.87
C ASP A 97 9.94 2.87 -1.38
N ILE A 98 9.74 3.00 -2.69
CA ILE A 98 8.46 2.69 -3.33
C ILE A 98 8.09 1.20 -3.17
N TYR A 99 9.04 0.27 -3.38
CA TYR A 99 8.78 -1.14 -3.08
C TYR A 99 8.49 -1.42 -1.61
N LEU A 100 9.10 -0.66 -0.70
CA LEU A 100 8.86 -0.79 0.72
C LEU A 100 7.45 -0.31 1.09
N GLU A 101 7.04 0.87 0.64
CA GLU A 101 5.67 1.37 0.82
C GLU A 101 4.67 0.35 0.29
N ARG A 102 4.92 -0.15 -0.92
CA ARG A 102 4.12 -1.20 -1.53
C ARG A 102 3.98 -2.44 -0.63
N ARG A 103 5.10 -2.96 -0.15
CA ARG A 103 5.11 -4.15 0.72
C ARG A 103 4.36 -3.89 2.03
N LEU A 104 4.39 -2.67 2.55
CA LEU A 104 3.64 -2.26 3.74
C LEU A 104 2.14 -2.23 3.47
N LEU A 105 1.70 -1.61 2.38
CA LEU A 105 0.30 -1.58 1.97
C LEU A 105 -0.27 -2.99 1.78
N PHE A 106 0.48 -3.90 1.15
CA PHE A 106 0.05 -5.29 1.00
C PHE A 106 -0.10 -6.02 2.34
N LYS A 107 0.87 -5.84 3.25
CA LYS A 107 0.79 -6.42 4.61
C LYS A 107 -0.38 -5.86 5.40
N PHE A 108 -0.63 -4.56 5.26
CA PHE A 108 -1.74 -3.87 5.91
C PHE A 108 -3.09 -4.40 5.40
N ALA A 109 -3.28 -4.45 4.08
CA ALA A 109 -4.48 -5.02 3.47
C ALA A 109 -4.74 -6.46 3.93
N LYS A 110 -3.69 -7.28 4.04
CA LYS A 110 -3.82 -8.65 4.56
C LYS A 110 -4.32 -8.69 6.01
N LEU A 111 -3.84 -7.79 6.87
CA LEU A 111 -4.27 -7.71 8.26
C LEU A 111 -5.71 -7.24 8.38
N GLU A 112 -6.08 -6.18 7.66
CA GLU A 112 -7.47 -5.67 7.65
C GLU A 112 -8.46 -6.77 7.23
N HIS A 113 -8.08 -7.65 6.31
CA HIS A 113 -8.93 -8.78 5.92
C HIS A 113 -8.93 -9.95 6.91
N GLN A 114 -7.88 -10.13 7.72
CA GLN A 114 -7.87 -11.14 8.79
C GLN A 114 -8.70 -10.70 10.01
N GLU A 115 -8.83 -9.39 10.22
CA GLU A 115 -9.59 -8.79 11.32
C GLU A 115 -11.03 -8.40 10.93
N ALA A 116 -11.38 -8.44 9.64
CA ALA A 116 -12.73 -8.20 9.18
C ALA A 116 -13.68 -9.33 9.65
N PRO A 117 -14.81 -9.00 10.31
CA PRO A 117 -15.76 -10.02 10.70
C PRO A 117 -16.31 -10.73 9.45
N VAL A 118 -16.37 -12.06 9.53
CA VAL A 118 -17.11 -12.87 8.55
C VAL A 118 -18.58 -12.48 8.71
N VAL A 119 -19.09 -11.69 7.78
CA VAL A 119 -20.53 -11.44 7.62
C VAL A 119 -21.16 -12.66 6.96
#